data_AF-A0A5J5AE56-F1
#
_entry.id   AF-A0A5J5AE56-F1
#
_cell.length_a   1.000
_cell.length_b   1.000
_cell.length_c   1.000
_cell.angle_alpha   90.00
_cell.angle_beta   90.00
_cell.angle_gamma   90.00
#
_symmetry.space_group_name_H-M   'P 1'
#
loop_
_entity.id
_entity.type
_entity.pdbx_description
1 polymer ?
#
loop_
_entity_poly.entity_id
_entity_poly.type
_entity_poly.pdbx_seq_one_letter_code
_entity_poly.pdbx_strand_id
1 'polypeptide(L)'
;MDSNDGTVKLGTLNMKPNWFSHLDSDVSVSSPVTQQKAAAAKQIIENHYKNNLQGLQDRKERRRALQRRAQEAQVSNEEQEEMLRDLERRETEFMRLQRHKMGIDDFELLTVIGKGAFSEVRLCRAKNTGEIFAMKKLKKSEMLSRGQVEHVRSERNLLVEVDSRCIVKLFYSFQDSDFLYLIMEYLPGGDIMTLLMREDVLSEDVARFYIAESILAIHSIHQHHYVHRDIKPDNLILDKNGHLKLSDFGLCKPLDNKYSTILLEGEEFTTQESMHDSEGHSSCDRTPWLMPKEQLQQRKRNRRALAYSTVGTLDYMAPEVLLKKGYGMECDWWSLGAIMYEMLIGYPPFCSDDPRITCRKIINWKTCLKFPEEPKISDEAKDLICHFLCNVETRLGTRGVEEIKAHPWFRCIQWDMLYEMEAAYKPTVTGDLDTQNFEKFSEVEDPPFTIPRVGPWRKMLTSKDANFIGYTFKKSDILKSIGTSGTGMRQNGSSKAPSLISLLARMDLQESVIAEGDEKQET
;
A
#
# COMPACT_ATOMS: atom_id res chain seq x y z
N MET A 1 61.53 20.95 20.19
CA MET A 1 62.64 19.99 20.26
C MET A 1 62.03 18.61 20.22
N ASP A 2 62.44 17.89 19.17
CA ASP A 2 62.30 16.48 18.81
C ASP A 2 60.94 15.82 18.60
N SER A 3 60.54 15.93 17.33
CA SER A 3 59.75 15.01 16.53
C SER A 3 60.49 13.67 16.34
N ASN A 4 59.79 12.55 16.48
CA ASN A 4 60.28 11.22 16.09
C ASN A 4 59.35 10.66 14.99
N ASP A 5 59.79 10.73 13.74
CA ASP A 5 59.08 10.23 12.56
C ASP A 5 59.69 8.88 12.15
N GLY A 6 58.94 7.80 12.41
CA GLY A 6 59.35 6.42 12.16
C GLY A 6 58.94 5.96 10.76
N THR A 7 59.65 6.40 9.73
CA THR A 7 59.47 5.90 8.37
C THR A 7 60.30 4.63 8.13
N VAL A 8 59.66 3.45 8.12
CA VAL A 8 60.30 2.19 7.71
C VAL A 8 60.21 2.07 6.19
N LYS A 9 61.38 2.00 5.54
CA LYS A 9 61.56 1.83 4.09
C LYS A 9 61.02 0.48 3.61
N LEU A 10 60.10 0.50 2.63
CA LEU A 10 59.68 -0.70 1.90
C LEU A 10 60.83 -1.18 0.98
N GLY A 11 61.19 -2.45 1.10
CA GLY A 11 62.13 -3.11 0.19
C GLY A 11 61.58 -3.21 -1.23
N THR A 12 62.48 -2.99 -2.20
CA THR A 12 62.24 -3.12 -3.63
C THR A 12 61.90 -4.57 -4.01
N LEU A 13 60.62 -4.83 -4.29
CA LEU A 13 60.20 -6.06 -4.96
C LEU A 13 60.41 -5.89 -6.47
N ASN A 14 61.31 -6.72 -7.00
CA ASN A 14 61.69 -6.83 -8.40
C ASN A 14 60.46 -7.27 -9.23
N MET A 15 59.77 -6.32 -9.87
CA MET A 15 58.65 -6.58 -10.79
C MET A 15 59.20 -7.12 -12.11
N LYS A 16 58.97 -8.41 -12.39
CA LYS A 16 59.12 -8.96 -13.74
C LYS A 16 58.10 -8.28 -14.67
N PRO A 17 58.52 -7.60 -15.75
CA PRO A 17 57.60 -6.97 -16.68
C PRO A 17 57.22 -8.00 -17.76
N ASN A 18 56.21 -8.85 -17.52
CA ASN A 18 55.50 -9.53 -18.62
C ASN A 18 54.26 -10.38 -18.24
N TRP A 19 53.45 -9.99 -17.25
CA TRP A 19 52.18 -10.69 -16.95
C TRP A 19 50.92 -9.81 -17.06
N PHE A 20 51.03 -8.62 -17.66
CA PHE A 20 49.89 -7.77 -17.99
C PHE A 20 49.67 -7.72 -19.51
N SER A 21 49.09 -8.78 -20.08
CA SER A 21 48.37 -8.68 -21.34
C SER A 21 47.37 -9.83 -21.45
N HIS A 22 46.09 -9.46 -21.52
CA HIS A 22 44.92 -10.33 -21.69
C HIS A 22 44.65 -11.33 -20.55
N LEU A 23 44.19 -10.80 -19.41
CA LEU A 23 43.06 -11.46 -18.75
C LEU A 23 41.83 -10.63 -19.11
N ASP A 24 41.27 -10.89 -20.29
CA ASP A 24 39.88 -10.50 -20.53
C ASP A 24 39.09 -11.04 -19.35
N SER A 25 38.39 -10.15 -18.65
CA SER A 25 37.46 -10.55 -17.61
C SER A 25 36.47 -11.50 -18.28
N ASP A 26 36.66 -12.79 -18.10
CA ASP A 26 35.76 -13.82 -18.60
C ASP A 26 34.43 -13.68 -17.85
N VAL A 27 33.63 -12.71 -18.30
CA VAL A 27 32.21 -12.53 -17.96
C VAL A 27 31.40 -13.76 -18.41
N SER A 28 32.02 -14.64 -19.22
CA SER A 28 31.46 -15.84 -19.83
C SER A 28 31.18 -17.00 -18.87
N VAL A 29 31.72 -17.01 -17.63
CA VAL A 29 31.59 -18.16 -16.69
C VAL A 29 30.70 -17.87 -15.47
N SER A 30 30.18 -16.65 -15.33
CA SER A 30 29.31 -16.31 -14.20
C SER A 30 27.84 -16.63 -14.55
N SER A 31 27.21 -17.51 -13.76
CA SER A 31 25.76 -17.76 -13.90
C SER A 31 24.97 -16.44 -13.86
N PRO A 32 23.83 -16.32 -14.58
CA PRO A 32 23.00 -15.11 -14.56
C PRO A 32 22.61 -14.67 -13.14
N VAL A 33 22.41 -15.65 -12.25
CA VAL A 33 22.11 -15.42 -10.83
C VAL A 33 23.28 -14.75 -10.11
N THR A 34 24.52 -15.12 -10.43
CA THR A 34 25.72 -14.51 -9.85
C THR A 34 25.92 -13.08 -10.35
N GLN A 35 25.64 -12.80 -11.63
CA GLN A 35 25.69 -11.45 -12.18
C GLN A 35 24.63 -10.54 -11.53
N GLN A 36 23.40 -11.04 -11.37
CA GLN A 36 22.32 -10.31 -10.70
C GLN A 36 22.67 -10.02 -9.22
N LYS A 37 23.26 -11.00 -8.51
CA LYS A 37 23.74 -10.80 -7.13
C LYS A 37 24.87 -9.78 -7.05
N ALA A 38 25.80 -9.77 -8.01
CA ALA A 38 26.89 -8.79 -8.05
C ALA A 38 26.35 -7.38 -8.31
N ALA A 39 25.40 -7.21 -9.24
CA ALA A 39 24.73 -5.94 -9.50
C ALA A 39 23.97 -5.43 -8.27
N ALA A 40 23.20 -6.31 -7.62
CA ALA A 40 22.50 -5.97 -6.38
C ALA A 40 23.46 -5.60 -5.24
N ALA A 41 24.57 -6.34 -5.08
CA ALA A 41 25.59 -6.05 -4.08
C ALA A 41 26.25 -4.68 -4.33
N LYS A 42 26.57 -4.35 -5.59
CA LYS A 42 27.09 -3.04 -5.98
C LYS A 42 26.13 -1.93 -5.56
N GLN A 43 24.84 -2.05 -5.92
CA GLN A 43 23.83 -1.05 -5.59
C GLN A 43 23.65 -0.87 -4.07
N ILE A 44 23.68 -1.96 -3.29
CA ILE A 44 23.63 -1.92 -1.82
C ILE A 44 24.82 -1.16 -1.25
N ILE A 45 26.03 -1.45 -1.73
CA ILE A 45 27.27 -0.82 -1.25
C ILE A 45 27.26 0.68 -1.57
N GLU A 46 26.93 1.04 -2.82
CA GLU A 46 26.87 2.43 -3.26
C GLU A 46 25.84 3.24 -2.43
N ASN A 47 24.63 2.70 -2.24
CA ASN A 47 23.61 3.34 -1.42
C ASN A 47 24.04 3.44 0.05
N HIS A 48 24.71 2.42 0.60
CA HIS A 48 25.19 2.45 1.98
C HIS A 48 26.20 3.60 2.20
N TYR A 49 27.19 3.74 1.31
CA TYR A 49 28.17 4.82 1.44
C TYR A 49 27.57 6.20 1.17
N LYS A 50 26.65 6.31 0.20
CA LYS A 50 25.95 7.57 -0.08
C LYS A 50 25.14 8.03 1.13
N ASN A 51 24.36 7.14 1.73
CA ASN A 51 23.55 7.44 2.92
C ASN A 51 24.41 7.75 4.15
N ASN A 52 25.51 7.02 4.35
CA ASN A 52 26.44 7.31 5.44
C ASN A 52 27.11 8.68 5.28
N LEU A 53 27.49 9.05 4.05
CA LEU A 53 28.11 10.35 3.78
C LEU A 53 27.12 11.50 4.01
N GLN A 54 25.89 11.35 3.52
CA GLN A 54 24.81 12.31 3.77
C GLN A 54 24.54 12.45 5.27
N GLY A 55 24.39 11.34 6.00
CA GLY A 55 24.17 11.37 7.44
C GLY A 55 25.34 12.04 8.20
N LEU A 56 26.57 11.91 7.73
CA LEU A 56 27.72 12.64 8.30
C LEU A 56 27.67 14.16 8.00
N GLN A 57 27.19 14.56 6.84
CA GLN A 57 27.01 15.98 6.48
C GLN A 57 25.91 16.61 7.33
N ASP A 58 24.73 15.99 7.40
CA ASP A 58 23.59 16.50 8.15
C ASP A 58 23.94 16.69 9.65
N ARG A 59 24.74 15.77 10.21
CA ARG A 59 25.25 15.86 11.59
C ARG A 59 26.17 17.06 11.80
N LYS A 60 27.08 17.31 10.85
CA LYS A 60 27.95 18.48 10.90
C LYS A 60 27.14 19.76 10.79
N GLU A 61 26.11 19.78 9.94
CA GLU A 61 25.24 20.93 9.76
C GLU A 61 24.40 21.22 11.00
N ARG A 62 23.76 20.21 11.61
CA ARG A 62 23.02 20.36 12.87
C ARG A 62 23.91 20.88 14.00
N ARG A 63 25.15 20.36 14.11
CA ARG A 63 26.14 20.86 15.08
C ARG A 63 26.50 22.32 14.85
N ARG A 64 26.80 22.71 13.60
CA ARG A 64 27.11 24.10 13.23
C ARG A 64 25.92 25.03 13.45
N ALA A 65 24.70 24.58 13.15
CA ALA A 65 23.49 25.35 13.39
C ALA A 65 23.28 25.63 14.88
N LEU A 66 23.48 24.62 15.74
CA LEU A 66 23.38 24.79 17.19
C LEU A 66 24.43 25.78 17.71
N GLN A 67 25.68 25.68 17.24
CA GLN A 67 26.76 26.60 17.62
C GLN A 67 26.48 28.04 17.21
N ARG A 68 26.00 28.28 15.98
CA ARG A 68 25.62 29.63 15.51
C ARG A 68 24.51 30.22 16.39
N ARG A 69 23.48 29.43 16.68
CA ARG A 69 22.35 29.89 17.52
C ARG A 69 22.75 30.15 18.96
N ALA A 70 23.66 29.35 19.53
CA ALA A 70 24.21 29.60 20.86
C ALA A 70 25.02 30.92 20.92
N GLN A 71 25.80 31.21 19.87
CA GLN A 71 26.53 32.48 19.74
C GLN A 71 25.57 33.68 19.59
N GLU A 72 24.57 33.58 18.73
CA GLU A 72 23.55 34.63 18.52
C GLU A 72 22.78 34.95 19.80
N ALA A 73 22.49 33.93 20.61
CA ALA A 73 21.79 34.08 21.89
C ALA A 73 22.71 34.47 23.06
N GLN A 74 24.02 34.66 22.82
CA GLN A 74 25.02 35.03 23.84
C GLN A 74 24.99 34.11 25.07
N VAL A 75 24.81 32.81 24.81
CA VAL A 75 24.77 31.76 25.84
C VAL A 75 26.15 31.63 26.51
N SER A 76 26.19 31.30 27.79
CA SER A 76 27.47 31.11 28.50
C SER A 76 28.24 29.91 27.94
N ASN A 77 29.58 29.90 28.09
CA ASN A 77 30.41 28.79 27.62
C ASN A 77 30.01 27.44 28.27
N GLU A 78 29.62 27.44 29.55
CA GLU A 78 29.18 26.24 30.27
C GLU A 78 27.88 25.67 29.70
N GLU A 79 26.88 26.54 29.47
CA GLU A 79 25.60 26.17 28.85
C GLU A 79 25.79 25.72 27.40
N GLN A 80 26.68 26.37 26.63
CA GLN A 80 26.99 25.96 25.27
C GLN A 80 27.59 24.55 25.21
N GLU A 81 28.49 24.21 26.15
CA GLU A 81 29.03 22.85 26.26
C GLU A 81 27.96 21.83 26.64
N GLU A 82 27.05 22.18 27.56
CA GLU A 82 25.93 21.31 27.93
C GLU A 82 25.01 21.04 26.73
N MET A 83 24.68 22.08 25.94
CA MET A 83 23.90 21.95 24.71
C MET A 83 24.57 21.03 23.68
N LEU A 84 25.90 21.11 23.54
CA LEU A 84 26.66 20.23 22.65
C LEU A 84 26.68 18.79 23.13
N ARG A 85 26.86 18.56 24.44
CA ARG A 85 26.79 17.22 25.05
C ARG A 85 25.42 16.58 24.86
N ASP A 86 24.35 17.35 25.01
CA ASP A 86 22.99 16.87 24.78
C ASP A 86 22.70 16.57 23.32
N LEU A 87 23.20 17.40 22.39
CA LEU A 87 23.13 17.11 20.97
C LEU A 87 23.85 15.80 20.63
N GLU A 88 25.08 15.60 21.13
CA GLU A 88 25.86 14.38 20.92
C GLU A 88 25.15 13.14 21.50
N ARG A 89 24.50 13.27 22.66
CA ARG A 89 23.69 12.21 23.27
C ARG A 89 22.53 11.81 22.36
N ARG A 90 21.71 12.77 21.92
CA ARG A 90 20.59 12.53 21.00
C ARG A 90 21.03 11.95 19.67
N GLU A 91 22.14 12.44 19.13
CA GLU A 91 22.75 11.95 17.89
C GLU A 91 23.24 10.50 18.04
N THR A 92 23.75 10.12 19.21
CA THR A 92 24.15 8.76 19.52
C THR A 92 22.96 7.82 19.69
N GLU A 93 21.90 8.29 20.36
CA GLU A 93 20.63 7.58 20.49
C GLU A 93 19.97 7.39 19.13
N PHE A 94 19.96 8.42 18.28
CA PHE A 94 19.48 8.35 16.91
C PHE A 94 20.23 7.28 16.10
N MET A 95 21.57 7.27 16.13
CA MET A 95 22.36 6.21 15.48
C MET A 95 22.09 4.82 16.07
N ARG A 96 21.78 4.72 17.36
CA ARG A 96 21.41 3.44 17.99
C ARG A 96 20.04 2.98 17.49
N LEU A 97 19.07 3.88 17.38
CA LEU A 97 17.75 3.62 16.82
C LEU A 97 17.79 3.27 15.33
N GLN A 98 18.72 3.85 14.57
CA GLN A 98 18.96 3.50 13.16
C GLN A 98 19.63 2.12 12.99
N ARG A 99 20.38 1.67 14.00
CA ARG A 99 21.00 0.33 14.00
C ARG A 99 20.02 -0.79 14.38
N HIS A 100 18.91 -0.46 15.05
CA HIS A 100 17.87 -1.43 15.36
C HIS A 100 17.11 -1.79 14.09
N LYS A 101 17.38 -2.99 13.56
CA LYS A 101 16.59 -3.55 12.47
C LYS A 101 15.28 -4.05 13.07
N MET A 102 14.19 -3.37 12.73
CA MET A 102 12.84 -3.81 13.11
C MET A 102 12.64 -5.25 12.66
N GLY A 103 12.15 -6.08 13.58
CA GLY A 103 11.86 -7.49 13.36
C GLY A 103 10.52 -7.88 13.98
N ILE A 104 10.11 -9.11 13.71
CA ILE A 104 8.86 -9.66 14.25
C ILE A 104 8.84 -9.67 15.79
N ASP A 105 10.01 -9.82 16.41
CA ASP A 105 10.18 -9.84 17.87
C ASP A 105 9.86 -8.50 18.54
N ASP A 106 9.83 -7.39 17.78
CA ASP A 106 9.46 -6.06 18.29
C ASP A 106 7.93 -5.91 18.44
N PHE A 107 7.15 -6.87 17.94
CA PHE A 107 5.69 -6.85 17.96
C PHE A 107 5.15 -8.01 18.79
N GLU A 108 4.09 -7.72 19.53
CA GLU A 108 3.22 -8.71 20.15
C GLU A 108 2.06 -8.98 19.20
N LEU A 109 1.96 -10.23 18.71
CA LEU A 109 0.88 -10.64 17.82
C LEU A 109 -0.36 -10.92 18.65
N LEU A 110 -1.46 -10.26 18.29
CA LEU A 110 -2.76 -10.43 18.92
C LEU A 110 -3.64 -11.28 17.98
N THR A 111 -4.82 -10.81 17.63
CA THR A 111 -5.84 -11.57 16.90
C THR A 111 -5.63 -11.50 15.37
N VAL A 112 -5.95 -12.58 14.67
CA VAL A 112 -6.08 -12.57 13.20
C VAL A 112 -7.34 -11.82 12.80
N ILE A 113 -7.20 -10.80 11.97
CA ILE A 113 -8.30 -9.94 11.49
C ILE A 113 -8.59 -10.13 10.00
N GLY A 114 -7.73 -10.83 9.27
CA GLY A 114 -7.96 -11.16 7.85
C GLY A 114 -7.08 -12.30 7.36
N LYS A 115 -7.59 -13.09 6.41
CA LYS A 115 -6.83 -14.13 5.71
C LYS A 115 -7.01 -13.95 4.21
N GLY A 116 -5.90 -13.84 3.47
CA GLY A 116 -5.88 -13.88 2.02
C GLY A 116 -5.33 -15.21 1.51
N ALA A 117 -5.25 -15.35 0.19
CA ALA A 117 -4.73 -16.57 -0.44
C ALA A 117 -3.26 -16.87 -0.08
N PHE A 118 -2.45 -15.82 0.14
CA PHE A 118 -1.00 -15.92 0.43
C PHE A 118 -0.55 -14.97 1.56
N SER A 119 -1.52 -14.35 2.23
CA SER A 119 -1.30 -13.33 3.25
C SER A 119 -2.19 -13.60 4.46
N GLU A 120 -1.71 -13.17 5.63
CA GLU A 120 -2.50 -13.14 6.84
C GLU A 120 -2.34 -11.76 7.47
N VAL A 121 -3.45 -11.17 7.91
CA VAL A 121 -3.46 -9.88 8.59
C VAL A 121 -3.77 -10.12 10.07
N ARG A 122 -2.85 -9.72 10.95
CA ARG A 122 -3.02 -9.77 12.41
C ARG A 122 -3.02 -8.37 12.99
N LEU A 123 -3.87 -8.16 13.99
CA LEU A 123 -3.70 -7.07 14.93
C LEU A 123 -2.42 -7.33 15.73
N CYS A 124 -1.57 -6.32 15.88
CA CYS A 124 -0.38 -6.42 16.69
C CYS A 124 -0.14 -5.14 17.50
N ARG A 125 0.64 -5.29 18.58
CA ARG A 125 1.06 -4.19 19.44
C ARG A 125 2.58 -4.07 19.40
N ALA A 126 3.09 -2.88 19.13
CA ALA A 126 4.52 -2.62 19.22
C ALA A 126 4.95 -2.66 20.70
N LYS A 127 5.96 -3.48 21.05
CA LYS A 127 6.34 -3.72 22.46
C LYS A 127 6.98 -2.50 23.12
N ASN A 128 7.61 -1.63 22.34
CA ASN A 128 8.32 -0.44 22.81
C ASN A 128 7.39 0.75 23.04
N THR A 129 6.40 0.98 22.15
CA THR A 129 5.49 2.13 22.22
C THR A 129 4.12 1.77 22.77
N GLY A 130 3.73 0.50 22.73
CA GLY A 130 2.37 0.06 23.05
C GLY A 130 1.34 0.37 21.97
N GLU A 131 1.76 0.96 20.84
CA GLU A 131 0.88 1.34 19.74
C GLU A 131 0.34 0.12 18.99
N ILE A 132 -0.88 0.26 18.47
CA ILE A 132 -1.62 -0.80 17.80
C ILE A 132 -1.52 -0.64 16.28
N PHE A 133 -1.26 -1.74 15.59
CA PHE A 133 -1.10 -1.80 14.15
C PHE A 133 -1.79 -3.01 13.54
N ALA A 134 -2.04 -2.95 12.24
CA ALA A 134 -2.37 -4.11 11.42
C ALA A 134 -1.08 -4.62 10.73
N MET A 135 -0.69 -5.85 11.00
CA MET A 135 0.45 -6.52 10.38
C MET A 135 -0.02 -7.48 9.30
N LYS A 136 0.30 -7.18 8.04
CA LYS A 136 0.13 -8.11 6.90
C LYS A 136 1.40 -8.93 6.72
N LYS A 137 1.29 -10.23 6.92
CA LYS A 137 2.35 -11.25 6.78
C LYS A 137 2.16 -11.99 5.47
N LEU A 138 3.16 -11.97 4.58
CA LEU A 138 3.12 -12.60 3.26
C LEU A 138 4.20 -13.69 3.14
N LYS A 139 3.86 -14.87 2.63
CA LYS A 139 4.79 -16.01 2.55
C LYS A 139 5.65 -15.97 1.28
N LYS A 140 6.98 -15.82 1.43
CA LYS A 140 7.92 -15.69 0.30
C LYS A 140 7.87 -16.86 -0.69
N SER A 141 7.82 -18.09 -0.17
CA SER A 141 7.81 -19.29 -1.02
C SER A 141 6.60 -19.34 -1.94
N GLU A 142 5.44 -18.92 -1.44
CA GLU A 142 4.19 -18.94 -2.20
C GLU A 142 4.19 -17.84 -3.26
N MET A 143 4.62 -16.64 -2.91
CA MET A 143 4.75 -15.53 -3.87
C MET A 143 5.68 -15.88 -5.03
N LEU A 144 6.83 -16.52 -4.73
CA LEU A 144 7.78 -16.95 -5.77
C LEU A 144 7.17 -18.01 -6.68
N SER A 145 6.49 -19.02 -6.12
CA SER A 145 5.88 -20.10 -6.89
C SER A 145 4.78 -19.63 -7.86
N ARG A 146 4.12 -18.51 -7.55
CA ARG A 146 3.00 -17.94 -8.31
C ARG A 146 3.36 -16.67 -9.09
N GLY A 147 4.63 -16.26 -9.11
CA GLY A 147 5.08 -15.06 -9.82
C GLY A 147 4.57 -13.73 -9.27
N GLN A 148 4.24 -13.64 -7.98
CA GLN A 148 3.61 -12.46 -7.35
C GLN A 148 4.63 -11.47 -6.75
N VAL A 149 5.89 -11.50 -7.19
CA VAL A 149 6.95 -10.66 -6.61
C VAL A 149 6.76 -9.19 -6.97
N GLU A 150 6.41 -8.90 -8.22
CA GLU A 150 6.19 -7.52 -8.69
C GLU A 150 5.01 -6.88 -7.97
N HIS A 151 3.92 -7.64 -7.81
CA HIS A 151 2.72 -7.26 -7.07
C HIS A 151 3.02 -6.74 -5.65
N VAL A 152 3.82 -7.45 -4.87
CA VAL A 152 4.19 -7.00 -3.52
C VAL A 152 5.15 -5.81 -3.52
N ARG A 153 5.97 -5.66 -4.57
CA ARG A 153 6.80 -4.45 -4.73
C ARG A 153 5.93 -3.24 -5.06
N SER A 154 4.96 -3.38 -5.96
CA SER A 154 4.00 -2.32 -6.30
C SER A 154 3.17 -1.90 -5.09
N GLU A 155 2.63 -2.87 -4.32
CA GLU A 155 1.88 -2.59 -3.09
C GLU A 155 2.70 -1.75 -2.11
N ARG A 156 3.94 -2.17 -1.83
CA ARG A 156 4.84 -1.43 -0.95
C ARG A 156 5.14 -0.03 -1.49
N ASN A 157 5.46 0.10 -2.78
CA ASN A 157 5.82 1.39 -3.36
C ASN A 157 4.66 2.38 -3.30
N LEU A 158 3.45 1.95 -3.70
CA LEU A 158 2.24 2.78 -3.61
C LEU A 158 2.00 3.26 -2.19
N LEU A 159 2.07 2.36 -1.21
CA LEU A 159 1.88 2.70 0.21
C LEU A 159 2.95 3.65 0.79
N VAL A 160 4.13 3.71 0.17
CA VAL A 160 5.20 4.63 0.56
C VAL A 160 5.06 5.98 -0.15
N GLU A 161 4.69 5.96 -1.43
CA GLU A 161 4.60 7.14 -2.31
C GLU A 161 3.32 7.95 -2.07
N VAL A 162 2.19 7.27 -1.85
CA VAL A 162 0.86 7.89 -1.74
C VAL A 162 0.50 8.16 -0.29
N ASP A 163 0.77 9.37 0.20
CA ASP A 163 0.27 9.83 1.51
C ASP A 163 -1.06 10.57 1.35
N SER A 164 -2.15 9.80 1.31
CA SER A 164 -3.52 10.30 1.19
C SER A 164 -4.36 9.88 2.39
N ARG A 165 -5.27 10.76 2.84
CA ARG A 165 -6.23 10.41 3.91
C ARG A 165 -7.11 9.21 3.53
N CYS A 166 -7.34 9.03 2.22
CA CYS A 166 -8.19 8.01 1.63
C CYS A 166 -7.52 6.63 1.49
N ILE A 167 -6.23 6.52 1.81
CA ILE A 167 -5.43 5.29 1.65
C ILE A 167 -4.93 4.84 3.02
N VAL A 168 -4.86 3.52 3.23
CA VAL A 168 -4.27 2.94 4.44
C VAL A 168 -2.79 3.32 4.52
N LYS A 169 -2.37 3.86 5.67
CA LYS A 169 -0.98 4.26 5.91
C LYS A 169 -0.09 3.06 6.23
N LEU A 170 1.08 3.03 5.60
CA LEU A 170 2.19 2.13 5.93
C LEU A 170 3.21 2.84 6.85
N PHE A 171 3.55 2.19 7.97
CA PHE A 171 4.55 2.67 8.92
C PHE A 171 5.90 1.98 8.73
N TYR A 172 5.88 0.65 8.57
CA TYR A 172 7.10 -0.15 8.42
C TYR A 172 6.89 -1.26 7.41
N SER A 173 7.97 -1.65 6.73
CA SER A 173 8.04 -2.95 6.08
C SER A 173 9.37 -3.62 6.39
N PHE A 174 9.35 -4.93 6.63
CA PHE A 174 10.54 -5.71 6.93
C PHE A 174 10.35 -7.16 6.50
N GLN A 175 11.40 -7.97 6.59
CA GLN A 175 11.39 -9.36 6.13
C GLN A 175 12.25 -10.23 7.03
N ASP A 176 11.90 -11.51 7.10
CA ASP A 176 12.74 -12.56 7.70
C ASP A 176 13.11 -13.62 6.63
N SER A 177 13.52 -14.82 7.01
CA SER A 177 13.87 -15.88 6.06
C SER A 177 12.71 -16.37 5.20
N ASP A 178 11.47 -16.26 5.69
CA ASP A 178 10.31 -16.98 5.15
C ASP A 178 9.16 -16.04 4.77
N PHE A 179 9.10 -14.85 5.37
CA PHE A 179 7.98 -13.92 5.27
C PHE A 179 8.43 -12.49 4.97
N LEU A 180 7.49 -11.75 4.39
CA LEU A 180 7.48 -10.30 4.25
C LEU A 180 6.41 -9.73 5.17
N TYR A 181 6.66 -8.56 5.75
CA TYR A 181 5.79 -7.91 6.71
C TYR A 181 5.53 -6.46 6.30
N LEU A 182 4.26 -6.07 6.28
CA LEU A 182 3.80 -4.69 6.18
C LEU A 182 3.10 -4.31 7.48
N ILE A 183 3.55 -3.24 8.14
CA ILE A 183 2.95 -2.70 9.35
C ILE A 183 2.17 -1.45 8.99
N MET A 184 0.85 -1.53 9.11
CA MET A 184 -0.10 -0.54 8.63
C MET A 184 -0.93 0.01 9.80
N GLU A 185 -1.58 1.15 9.58
CA GLU A 185 -2.58 1.65 10.53
C GLU A 185 -3.70 0.62 10.73
N TYR A 186 -4.12 0.44 11.99
CA TYR A 186 -5.28 -0.38 12.31
C TYR A 186 -6.56 0.45 12.17
N LEU A 187 -7.53 -0.08 11.41
CA LEU A 187 -8.81 0.57 11.16
C LEU A 187 -9.93 -0.25 11.80
N PRO A 188 -10.42 0.12 13.01
CA PRO A 188 -11.34 -0.72 13.78
C PRO A 188 -12.78 -0.76 13.24
N GLY A 189 -13.10 0.01 12.20
CA GLY A 189 -14.44 0.07 11.62
C GLY A 189 -14.82 -1.17 10.79
N GLY A 190 -13.85 -2.03 10.47
CA GLY A 190 -14.04 -3.20 9.61
C GLY A 190 -14.13 -2.81 8.14
N ASP A 191 -14.61 -3.72 7.29
CA ASP A 191 -14.75 -3.51 5.85
C ASP A 191 -16.21 -3.28 5.41
N ILE A 192 -16.39 -2.66 4.24
CA ILE A 192 -17.71 -2.44 3.63
C ILE A 192 -18.42 -3.78 3.37
N MET A 193 -17.69 -4.85 3.06
CA MET A 193 -18.27 -6.19 2.91
C MET A 193 -19.02 -6.62 4.19
N THR A 194 -18.43 -6.41 5.37
CA THR A 194 -19.02 -6.72 6.67
C THR A 194 -20.22 -5.83 6.97
N LEU A 195 -20.18 -4.55 6.58
CA LEU A 195 -21.34 -3.66 6.65
C LEU A 195 -22.50 -4.17 5.78
N LEU A 196 -22.22 -4.56 4.53
CA LEU A 196 -23.21 -5.14 3.61
C LEU A 196 -23.79 -6.46 4.12
N MET A 197 -23.00 -7.25 4.83
CA MET A 197 -23.49 -8.48 5.46
C MET A 197 -24.37 -8.24 6.68
N ARG A 198 -24.26 -7.08 7.35
CA ARG A 198 -25.11 -6.70 8.48
C ARG A 198 -26.42 -6.07 8.03
N GLU A 199 -26.35 -5.14 7.08
CA GLU A 199 -27.50 -4.33 6.66
C GLU A 199 -28.26 -4.91 5.46
N ASP A 200 -27.71 -5.91 4.76
CA ASP A 200 -28.16 -6.48 3.48
C ASP A 200 -28.18 -5.49 2.30
N VAL A 201 -28.87 -4.36 2.46
CA VAL A 201 -29.03 -3.28 1.48
C VAL A 201 -28.82 -1.94 2.20
N LEU A 202 -28.01 -1.06 1.61
CA LEU A 202 -27.79 0.29 2.12
C LEU A 202 -28.81 1.26 1.52
N SER A 203 -29.20 2.26 2.30
CA SER A 203 -29.97 3.39 1.77
C SER A 203 -29.15 4.16 0.73
N GLU A 204 -29.82 4.85 -0.20
CA GLU A 204 -29.12 5.66 -1.18
C GLU A 204 -28.26 6.75 -0.56
N ASP A 205 -28.64 7.30 0.59
CA ASP A 205 -27.84 8.32 1.28
C ASP A 205 -26.54 7.75 1.83
N VAL A 206 -26.59 6.56 2.44
CA VAL A 206 -25.40 5.86 2.94
C VAL A 206 -24.52 5.40 1.78
N ALA A 207 -25.12 4.80 0.74
CA ALA A 207 -24.39 4.38 -0.45
C ALA A 207 -23.73 5.57 -1.16
N ARG A 208 -24.42 6.71 -1.28
CA ARG A 208 -23.86 7.92 -1.91
C ARG A 208 -22.64 8.44 -1.20
N PHE A 209 -22.65 8.43 0.13
CA PHE A 209 -21.49 8.80 0.93
C PHE A 209 -20.29 7.89 0.63
N TYR A 210 -20.46 6.57 0.72
CA TYR A 210 -19.35 5.63 0.53
C TYR A 210 -18.88 5.50 -0.92
N ILE A 211 -19.77 5.64 -1.90
CA ILE A 211 -19.38 5.71 -3.31
C ILE A 211 -18.60 7.00 -3.57
N ALA A 212 -19.00 8.14 -2.99
CA ALA A 212 -18.25 9.39 -3.11
C ALA A 212 -16.84 9.29 -2.49
N GLU A 213 -16.70 8.71 -1.30
CA GLU A 213 -15.37 8.50 -0.69
C GLU A 213 -14.52 7.52 -1.49
N SER A 214 -15.13 6.47 -2.04
CA SER A 214 -14.46 5.51 -2.92
C SER A 214 -13.94 6.19 -4.19
N ILE A 215 -14.70 7.14 -4.76
CA ILE A 215 -14.26 7.93 -5.92
C ILE A 215 -13.00 8.74 -5.57
N LEU A 216 -12.96 9.40 -4.42
CA LEU A 216 -11.78 10.14 -3.97
C LEU A 216 -10.59 9.22 -3.72
N ALA A 217 -10.82 8.05 -3.12
CA ALA A 217 -9.77 7.06 -2.87
C ALA A 217 -9.16 6.51 -4.18
N ILE A 218 -10.01 6.06 -5.11
CA ILE A 218 -9.58 5.56 -6.42
C ILE A 218 -8.88 6.66 -7.23
N HIS A 219 -9.43 7.87 -7.23
CA HIS A 219 -8.80 9.01 -7.89
C HIS A 219 -7.40 9.30 -7.34
N SER A 220 -7.20 9.20 -6.03
CA SER A 220 -5.90 9.49 -5.41
C SER A 220 -4.78 8.54 -5.88
N ILE A 221 -5.07 7.27 -6.14
CA ILE A 221 -4.08 6.33 -6.70
C ILE A 221 -3.91 6.51 -8.22
N HIS A 222 -4.99 6.85 -8.93
CA HIS A 222 -4.94 7.13 -10.38
C HIS A 222 -4.07 8.36 -10.68
N GLN A 223 -4.10 9.39 -9.83
CA GLN A 223 -3.24 10.57 -9.93
C GLN A 223 -1.75 10.24 -9.83
N HIS A 224 -1.41 9.13 -9.16
CA HIS A 224 -0.04 8.61 -9.07
C HIS A 224 0.24 7.52 -10.10
N HIS A 225 -0.59 7.44 -11.15
CA HIS A 225 -0.47 6.48 -12.25
C HIS A 225 -0.53 5.01 -11.82
N TYR A 226 -1.24 4.69 -10.74
CA TYR A 226 -1.54 3.31 -10.36
C TYR A 226 -2.97 2.93 -10.73
N VAL A 227 -3.17 1.69 -11.17
CA VAL A 227 -4.51 1.06 -11.29
C VAL A 227 -4.66 0.02 -10.20
N HIS A 228 -5.80 0.00 -9.51
CA HIS A 228 -6.01 -0.90 -8.40
C HIS A 228 -6.22 -2.35 -8.83
N ARG A 229 -7.12 -2.58 -9.79
CA ARG A 229 -7.49 -3.87 -10.41
C ARG A 229 -8.23 -4.87 -9.51
N ASP A 230 -8.36 -4.59 -8.22
CA ASP A 230 -9.09 -5.43 -7.25
C ASP A 230 -9.99 -4.60 -6.34
N ILE A 231 -10.73 -3.63 -6.91
CA ILE A 231 -11.69 -2.84 -6.15
C ILE A 231 -12.89 -3.74 -5.81
N LYS A 232 -13.10 -3.98 -4.51
CA LYS A 232 -14.18 -4.81 -3.98
C LYS A 232 -14.53 -4.38 -2.55
N PRO A 233 -15.72 -4.75 -2.02
CA PRO A 233 -16.15 -4.32 -0.69
C PRO A 233 -15.19 -4.69 0.45
N ASP A 234 -14.46 -5.80 0.33
CA ASP A 234 -13.47 -6.25 1.34
C ASP A 234 -12.25 -5.32 1.44
N ASN A 235 -11.93 -4.60 0.37
CA ASN A 235 -10.75 -3.74 0.28
C ASN A 235 -11.06 -2.28 0.68
N LEU A 236 -12.34 -1.96 0.93
CA LEU A 236 -12.83 -0.67 1.40
C LEU A 236 -13.01 -0.73 2.92
N ILE A 237 -12.05 -0.18 3.67
CA ILE A 237 -11.97 -0.33 5.13
C ILE A 237 -12.43 0.96 5.82
N LEU A 238 -13.17 0.84 6.91
CA LEU A 238 -13.68 1.96 7.69
C LEU A 238 -12.77 2.28 8.88
N ASP A 239 -12.49 3.56 9.09
CA ASP A 239 -11.83 4.02 10.30
C ASP A 239 -12.79 4.02 11.52
N LYS A 240 -12.30 4.46 12.68
CA LYS A 240 -13.11 4.54 13.91
C LYS A 240 -14.27 5.53 13.84
N ASN A 241 -14.22 6.50 12.92
CA ASN A 241 -15.25 7.51 12.73
C ASN A 241 -16.25 7.10 11.65
N GLY A 242 -15.93 6.07 10.86
CA GLY A 242 -16.77 5.54 9.78
C GLY A 242 -16.39 6.03 8.39
N HIS A 243 -15.26 6.72 8.23
CA HIS A 243 -14.73 7.14 6.93
C HIS A 243 -13.98 6.01 6.25
N LEU A 244 -14.09 5.94 4.93
CA LEU A 244 -13.51 4.91 4.09
C LEU A 244 -12.02 5.18 3.81
N LYS A 245 -11.24 4.11 3.81
CA LYS A 245 -9.86 4.05 3.32
C LYS A 245 -9.69 2.83 2.43
N LEU A 246 -9.02 3.01 1.30
CA LEU A 246 -8.70 1.92 0.40
C LEU A 246 -7.47 1.16 0.90
N SER A 247 -7.56 -0.16 0.81
CA SER A 247 -6.53 -1.11 1.26
C SER A 247 -6.28 -2.19 0.19
N ASP A 248 -5.26 -3.02 0.45
CA ASP A 248 -4.87 -4.17 -0.38
C ASP A 248 -4.50 -3.85 -1.83
N PHE A 249 -3.34 -3.22 -1.99
CA PHE A 249 -2.76 -2.87 -3.29
C PHE A 249 -1.98 -4.04 -3.92
N GLY A 250 -2.20 -5.27 -3.45
CA GLY A 250 -1.47 -6.48 -3.89
C GLY A 250 -1.65 -6.78 -5.37
N LEU A 251 -2.69 -6.26 -6.02
CA LEU A 251 -2.87 -6.37 -7.47
C LEU A 251 -2.63 -5.04 -8.18
N CYS A 252 -2.09 -4.01 -7.54
CA CYS A 252 -1.85 -2.74 -8.22
C CYS A 252 -0.74 -2.82 -9.27
N LYS A 253 -0.90 -2.04 -10.34
CA LYS A 253 0.11 -1.93 -11.40
C LYS A 253 0.35 -0.46 -11.73
N PRO A 254 1.62 0.00 -11.78
CA PRO A 254 1.93 1.30 -12.35
C PRO A 254 1.64 1.29 -13.85
N LEU A 255 1.02 2.35 -14.36
CA LEU A 255 0.83 2.57 -15.78
C LEU A 255 2.14 3.13 -16.34
N ASP A 256 2.82 2.35 -17.18
CA ASP A 256 3.91 2.90 -17.98
C ASP A 256 3.32 3.90 -18.98
N ASN A 257 3.98 5.05 -19.15
CA ASN A 257 3.56 6.12 -20.07
C ASN A 257 3.34 5.66 -21.55
N LYS A 258 3.76 4.43 -21.88
CA LYS A 258 3.57 3.79 -23.18
C LYS A 258 2.13 3.27 -23.42
N TYR A 259 1.35 3.00 -22.36
CA TYR A 259 -0.04 2.54 -22.53
C TYR A 259 -0.96 3.67 -23.01
N SER A 260 -0.65 4.93 -22.68
CA SER A 260 -1.32 6.11 -23.24
C SER A 260 -1.13 6.23 -24.76
N THR A 261 0.01 5.75 -25.29
CA THR A 261 0.30 5.76 -26.73
C THR A 261 -0.40 4.61 -27.47
N ILE A 262 -0.51 3.42 -26.86
CA ILE A 262 -1.15 2.25 -27.48
C ILE A 262 -2.68 2.44 -27.62
N LEU A 263 -3.31 3.24 -26.76
CA LEU A 263 -4.72 3.61 -26.94
C LEU A 263 -4.97 4.60 -28.09
N LEU A 264 -3.92 5.28 -28.59
CA LEU A 264 -4.00 6.22 -29.71
C LEU A 264 -3.60 5.60 -31.06
N GLU A 265 -2.88 4.48 -31.05
CA GLU A 265 -2.51 3.74 -32.25
C GLU A 265 -3.33 2.45 -32.32
N GLY A 266 -4.50 2.53 -32.96
CA GLY A 266 -5.31 1.37 -33.30
C GLY A 266 -4.57 0.46 -34.28
N GLU A 267 -3.91 -0.58 -33.77
CA GLU A 267 -3.46 -1.69 -34.60
C GLU A 267 -4.63 -2.67 -34.82
N GLU A 268 -5.24 -2.58 -36.01
CA GLU A 268 -6.15 -3.58 -36.56
C GLU A 268 -5.41 -4.92 -36.71
N PHE A 269 -5.56 -5.83 -35.75
CA PHE A 269 -5.23 -7.23 -35.98
C PHE A 269 -6.38 -7.95 -36.66
N THR A 270 -6.23 -8.10 -37.97
CA THR A 270 -6.98 -9.06 -38.78
C THR A 270 -6.59 -10.48 -38.37
N THR A 271 -7.58 -11.33 -38.09
CA THR A 271 -7.37 -12.77 -38.14
C THR A 271 -8.64 -13.44 -38.66
N GLN A 272 -8.59 -13.78 -39.94
CA GLN A 272 -9.40 -14.83 -40.55
C GLN A 272 -9.10 -16.15 -39.84
N GLU A 273 -10.11 -16.91 -39.44
CA GLU A 273 -10.38 -18.23 -40.02
C GLU A 273 -11.64 -18.91 -39.46
N SER A 274 -12.51 -19.24 -40.42
CA SER A 274 -13.42 -20.39 -40.54
C SER A 274 -14.47 -20.69 -39.48
N MET A 275 -15.71 -20.51 -39.93
CA MET A 275 -16.93 -21.10 -39.42
C MET A 275 -16.92 -22.63 -39.56
N HIS A 276 -17.46 -23.32 -38.57
CA HIS A 276 -18.14 -24.59 -38.81
C HIS A 276 -19.46 -24.59 -38.02
N ASP A 277 -20.55 -24.46 -38.76
CA ASP A 277 -21.92 -24.58 -38.25
C ASP A 277 -22.19 -26.01 -37.78
N SER A 278 -22.87 -26.12 -36.65
CA SER A 278 -23.65 -27.30 -36.28
C SER A 278 -24.83 -26.82 -35.46
N GLU A 279 -25.97 -26.72 -36.14
CA GLU A 279 -27.27 -26.40 -35.59
C GLU A 279 -27.69 -27.46 -34.55
N GLY A 280 -27.81 -27.04 -33.29
CA GLY A 280 -28.47 -27.78 -32.24
C GLY A 280 -29.64 -26.98 -31.72
N HIS A 281 -30.85 -27.29 -32.18
CA HIS A 281 -32.09 -26.78 -31.60
C HIS A 281 -32.12 -27.05 -30.08
N SER A 282 -32.18 -26.00 -29.27
CA SER A 282 -32.65 -26.13 -27.89
C SER A 282 -33.58 -24.96 -27.57
N SER A 283 -34.83 -25.33 -27.28
CA SER A 283 -35.94 -24.46 -26.92
C SER A 283 -35.56 -23.52 -25.77
N CYS A 284 -35.54 -22.21 -26.03
CA CYS A 284 -35.48 -21.21 -24.97
C CYS A 284 -36.89 -20.94 -24.44
N ASP A 285 -37.31 -21.74 -23.46
CA ASP A 285 -38.51 -21.42 -22.69
C ASP A 285 -38.32 -20.10 -21.95
N ARG A 286 -39.10 -19.11 -22.36
CA ARG A 286 -39.22 -17.81 -21.71
C ARG A 286 -39.92 -17.99 -20.37
N THR A 287 -39.14 -18.00 -19.29
CA THR A 287 -39.65 -17.66 -17.96
C THR A 287 -39.04 -16.33 -17.52
N PRO A 288 -39.85 -15.37 -17.02
CA PRO A 288 -39.33 -14.20 -16.34
C PRO A 288 -38.42 -14.63 -15.18
N TRP A 289 -37.15 -14.21 -15.20
CA TRP A 289 -36.19 -14.47 -14.13
C TRP A 289 -36.54 -13.65 -12.89
N LEU A 290 -37.56 -14.08 -12.14
CA LEU A 290 -37.77 -13.68 -10.75
C LEU A 290 -36.96 -14.63 -9.88
N MET A 291 -35.84 -14.15 -9.34
CA MET A 291 -34.99 -14.91 -8.43
C MET A 291 -35.74 -15.14 -7.10
N PRO A 292 -35.97 -16.39 -6.65
CA PRO A 292 -36.67 -16.67 -5.39
C PRO A 292 -35.87 -16.17 -4.17
N LYS A 293 -36.56 -15.63 -3.14
CA LYS A 293 -35.97 -15.12 -1.88
C LYS A 293 -35.05 -16.13 -1.17
N GLU A 294 -35.27 -17.43 -1.36
CA GLU A 294 -34.44 -18.51 -0.80
C GLU A 294 -33.04 -18.56 -1.43
N GLN A 295 -32.91 -18.23 -2.72
CA GLN A 295 -31.60 -18.14 -3.38
C GLN A 295 -30.80 -16.92 -2.91
N LEU A 296 -31.48 -15.83 -2.53
CA LEU A 296 -30.84 -14.67 -1.89
C LEU A 296 -30.24 -15.08 -0.53
N GLN A 297 -30.97 -15.84 0.29
CA GLN A 297 -30.47 -16.34 1.59
C GLN A 297 -29.33 -17.37 1.45
N GLN A 298 -29.42 -18.28 0.48
CA GLN A 298 -28.32 -19.23 0.21
C GLN A 298 -27.05 -18.50 -0.27
N ARG A 299 -27.20 -17.42 -1.05
CA ARG A 299 -26.08 -16.57 -1.48
C ARG A 299 -25.47 -15.75 -0.34
N LYS A 300 -26.27 -15.27 0.61
CA LYS A 300 -25.78 -14.66 1.86
C LYS A 300 -24.81 -15.59 2.60
N ARG A 301 -25.07 -16.91 2.59
CA ARG A 301 -24.23 -17.92 3.22
C ARG A 301 -22.94 -18.22 2.45
N ASN A 302 -22.95 -18.03 1.12
CA ASN A 302 -21.79 -18.26 0.24
C ASN A 302 -20.91 -17.03 0.00
N ARG A 303 -21.39 -15.80 0.28
CA ARG A 303 -20.66 -14.53 0.10
C ARG A 303 -19.24 -14.55 0.68
N ARG A 304 -19.07 -15.08 1.90
CA ARG A 304 -17.77 -15.15 2.59
C ARG A 304 -16.81 -16.20 2.03
N ALA A 305 -17.32 -17.38 1.68
CA ALA A 305 -16.50 -18.43 1.08
C ALA A 305 -15.97 -17.99 -0.30
N LEU A 306 -16.74 -17.16 -1.01
CA LEU A 306 -16.34 -16.55 -2.27
C LEU A 306 -15.31 -15.42 -2.08
N ALA A 307 -15.43 -14.59 -1.03
CA ALA A 307 -14.47 -13.51 -0.74
C ALA A 307 -13.03 -14.00 -0.54
N TYR A 308 -12.84 -15.18 0.08
CA TYR A 308 -11.52 -15.82 0.27
C TYR A 308 -11.04 -16.64 -0.95
N SER A 309 -11.89 -16.79 -1.97
CA SER A 309 -11.60 -17.55 -3.18
C SER A 309 -11.26 -16.60 -4.32
N THR A 310 -10.34 -17.01 -5.21
CA THR A 310 -10.08 -16.31 -6.48
C THR A 310 -11.34 -16.12 -7.34
N VAL A 311 -12.41 -16.87 -7.04
CA VAL A 311 -13.70 -16.83 -7.72
C VAL A 311 -14.56 -15.63 -7.30
N GLY A 312 -14.56 -15.19 -6.03
CA GLY A 312 -15.39 -14.07 -5.57
C GLY A 312 -14.92 -12.70 -6.06
N THR A 313 -13.63 -12.58 -6.41
CA THR A 313 -13.09 -11.40 -7.09
C THR A 313 -13.71 -11.16 -8.48
N LEU A 314 -14.28 -12.18 -9.12
CA LEU A 314 -14.79 -12.04 -10.49
C LEU A 314 -16.03 -11.15 -10.58
N ASP A 315 -16.84 -11.05 -9.52
CA ASP A 315 -18.11 -10.31 -9.54
C ASP A 315 -17.95 -8.80 -9.78
N TYR A 316 -16.76 -8.26 -9.47
CA TYR A 316 -16.42 -6.85 -9.64
C TYR A 316 -15.51 -6.60 -10.85
N MET A 317 -15.07 -7.66 -11.53
CA MET A 317 -14.09 -7.55 -12.61
C MET A 317 -14.70 -6.99 -13.90
N ALA A 318 -14.01 -6.05 -14.53
CA ALA A 318 -14.43 -5.44 -15.79
C ALA A 318 -14.28 -6.40 -16.99
N PRO A 319 -15.13 -6.30 -18.03
CA PRO A 319 -15.09 -7.20 -19.18
C PRO A 319 -13.78 -7.10 -19.96
N GLU A 320 -13.17 -5.93 -20.08
CA GLU A 320 -11.88 -5.74 -20.75
C GLU A 320 -10.71 -6.44 -20.04
N VAL A 321 -10.79 -6.57 -18.71
CA VAL A 321 -9.81 -7.33 -17.90
C VAL A 321 -9.95 -8.83 -18.19
N LEU A 322 -11.18 -9.35 -18.27
CA LEU A 322 -11.46 -10.74 -18.63
C LEU A 322 -11.02 -11.08 -20.06
N LEU A 323 -11.24 -10.16 -20.99
CA LEU A 323 -10.94 -10.33 -22.42
C LEU A 323 -9.45 -10.10 -22.74
N LYS A 324 -8.65 -9.62 -21.78
CA LYS A 324 -7.21 -9.31 -21.94
C LYS A 324 -6.92 -8.36 -23.11
N LYS A 325 -7.84 -7.46 -23.46
CA LYS A 325 -7.74 -6.54 -24.61
C LYS A 325 -6.85 -5.31 -24.36
N GLY A 326 -6.02 -5.33 -23.32
CA GLY A 326 -5.47 -4.11 -22.72
C GLY A 326 -6.56 -3.40 -21.91
N TYR A 327 -6.17 -2.83 -20.77
CA TYR A 327 -7.06 -2.08 -19.89
C TYR A 327 -6.24 -1.04 -19.13
N GLY A 328 -6.87 0.07 -18.77
CA GLY A 328 -6.31 1.15 -17.99
C GLY A 328 -7.04 1.36 -16.67
N MET A 329 -7.06 2.61 -16.21
CA MET A 329 -7.64 3.04 -14.94
C MET A 329 -9.18 2.91 -14.90
N GLU A 330 -9.82 2.85 -16.07
CA GLU A 330 -11.27 2.73 -16.24
C GLU A 330 -11.89 1.45 -15.66
N CYS A 331 -11.10 0.38 -15.49
CA CYS A 331 -11.59 -0.88 -14.94
C CYS A 331 -11.96 -0.77 -13.45
N ASP A 332 -11.34 0.16 -12.73
CA ASP A 332 -11.67 0.43 -11.33
C ASP A 332 -13.06 1.09 -11.21
N TRP A 333 -13.45 1.92 -12.20
CA TRP A 333 -14.78 2.55 -12.25
C TRP A 333 -15.90 1.54 -12.54
N TRP A 334 -15.64 0.52 -13.35
CA TRP A 334 -16.57 -0.61 -13.50
C TRP A 334 -16.79 -1.33 -12.18
N SER A 335 -15.69 -1.63 -11.48
CA SER A 335 -15.72 -2.31 -10.19
C SER A 335 -16.54 -1.50 -9.18
N LEU A 336 -16.36 -0.18 -9.14
CA LEU A 336 -17.17 0.71 -8.32
C LEU A 336 -18.66 0.68 -8.69
N GLY A 337 -19.01 0.61 -9.98
CA GLY A 337 -20.40 0.44 -10.42
C GLY A 337 -21.02 -0.88 -9.95
N ALA A 338 -20.24 -1.97 -9.94
CA ALA A 338 -20.69 -3.26 -9.41
C ALA A 338 -20.90 -3.21 -7.89
N ILE A 339 -20.02 -2.51 -7.15
CA ILE A 339 -20.18 -2.27 -5.71
C ILE A 339 -21.41 -1.40 -5.44
N MET A 340 -21.63 -0.32 -6.20
CA MET A 340 -22.81 0.53 -6.07
C MET A 340 -24.11 -0.26 -6.28
N TYR A 341 -24.15 -1.11 -7.31
CA TYR A 341 -25.28 -2.02 -7.53
C TYR A 341 -25.46 -2.95 -6.32
N GLU A 342 -24.39 -3.54 -5.80
CA GLU A 342 -24.48 -4.43 -4.64
C GLU A 342 -24.95 -3.71 -3.37
N MET A 343 -24.49 -2.49 -3.12
CA MET A 343 -24.94 -1.66 -1.98
C MET A 343 -26.44 -1.41 -2.04
N LEU A 344 -26.98 -1.12 -3.22
CA LEU A 344 -28.37 -0.70 -3.39
C LEU A 344 -29.35 -1.85 -3.63
N ILE A 345 -28.88 -2.96 -4.21
CA ILE A 345 -29.72 -4.11 -4.58
C ILE A 345 -29.51 -5.30 -3.62
N GLY A 346 -28.36 -5.35 -2.95
CA GLY A 346 -28.02 -6.38 -1.98
C GLY A 346 -27.32 -7.61 -2.57
N TYR A 347 -26.91 -7.59 -3.85
CA TYR A 347 -26.05 -8.60 -4.47
C TYR A 347 -25.33 -8.04 -5.71
N PRO A 348 -24.16 -8.56 -6.12
CA PRO A 348 -23.45 -8.08 -7.32
C PRO A 348 -24.23 -8.35 -8.62
N PRO A 349 -24.15 -7.47 -9.64
CA PRO A 349 -25.02 -7.50 -10.81
C PRO A 349 -24.90 -8.78 -11.65
N PHE A 350 -23.72 -9.41 -11.67
CA PHE A 350 -23.43 -10.57 -12.52
C PHE A 350 -23.23 -11.87 -11.75
N CYS A 351 -23.51 -11.88 -10.44
CA CYS A 351 -23.20 -13.03 -9.59
C CYS A 351 -23.90 -14.34 -10.01
N SER A 352 -23.17 -15.43 -9.82
CA SER A 352 -23.61 -16.80 -10.11
C SER A 352 -22.78 -17.80 -9.30
N ASP A 353 -23.34 -18.99 -9.05
CA ASP A 353 -22.62 -20.04 -8.32
C ASP A 353 -21.48 -20.68 -9.13
N ASP A 354 -21.51 -20.57 -10.46
CA ASP A 354 -20.43 -21.02 -11.35
C ASP A 354 -19.64 -19.79 -11.87
N PRO A 355 -18.32 -19.69 -11.59
CA PRO A 355 -17.47 -18.61 -12.09
C PRO A 355 -17.56 -18.40 -13.61
N ARG A 356 -17.73 -19.48 -14.38
CA ARG A 356 -17.84 -19.42 -15.84
C ARG A 356 -19.15 -18.77 -16.28
N ILE A 357 -20.22 -18.92 -15.50
CA ILE A 357 -21.48 -18.21 -15.75
C ILE A 357 -21.30 -16.73 -15.41
N THR A 358 -20.65 -16.40 -14.29
CA THR A 358 -20.32 -15.01 -13.92
C THR A 358 -19.53 -14.32 -15.03
N CYS A 359 -18.43 -14.92 -15.52
CA CYS A 359 -17.66 -14.37 -16.65
C CYS A 359 -18.51 -14.18 -17.92
N ARG A 360 -19.38 -15.14 -18.26
CA ARG A 360 -20.29 -15.02 -19.42
C ARG A 360 -21.30 -13.89 -19.24
N LYS A 361 -21.83 -13.69 -18.04
CA LYS A 361 -22.74 -12.57 -17.72
C LYS A 361 -22.03 -11.22 -17.83
N ILE A 362 -20.79 -11.12 -17.34
CA ILE A 362 -19.96 -9.90 -17.45
C ILE A 362 -19.67 -9.58 -18.91
N ILE A 363 -19.24 -10.55 -19.71
CA ILE A 363 -18.98 -10.34 -21.15
C ILE A 363 -20.26 -9.91 -21.88
N ASN A 364 -21.41 -10.47 -21.51
CA ASN A 364 -22.72 -10.15 -22.10
C ASN A 364 -23.53 -9.15 -21.27
N TRP A 365 -22.85 -8.23 -20.55
CA TRP A 365 -23.47 -7.33 -19.58
C TRP A 365 -24.67 -6.56 -20.14
N LYS A 366 -24.66 -6.16 -21.42
CA LYS A 366 -25.77 -5.44 -22.08
C LYS A 366 -27.11 -6.16 -21.99
N THR A 367 -27.10 -7.48 -21.95
CA THR A 367 -28.30 -8.33 -21.87
C THR A 367 -28.55 -8.86 -20.46
N CYS A 368 -27.51 -8.87 -19.63
CA CYS A 368 -27.49 -9.52 -18.32
C CYS A 368 -27.68 -8.53 -17.17
N LEU A 369 -27.33 -7.25 -17.35
CA LEU A 369 -27.58 -6.21 -16.36
C LEU A 369 -29.09 -5.94 -16.27
N LYS A 370 -29.68 -6.26 -15.13
CA LYS A 370 -31.11 -6.09 -14.86
C LYS A 370 -31.31 -5.54 -13.46
N PHE A 371 -32.27 -4.64 -13.30
CA PHE A 371 -32.68 -4.13 -12.00
C PHE A 371 -33.95 -4.86 -11.55
N PRO A 372 -33.98 -5.44 -10.34
CA PRO A 372 -35.20 -6.04 -9.80
C PRO A 372 -36.26 -4.98 -9.49
N GLU A 373 -37.52 -5.40 -9.33
CA GLU A 373 -38.63 -4.50 -8.96
C GLU A 373 -38.50 -3.98 -7.52
N GLU A 374 -37.85 -4.76 -6.65
CA GLU A 374 -37.50 -4.42 -5.28
C GLU A 374 -36.04 -4.81 -5.00
N PRO A 375 -35.26 -3.98 -4.29
CA PRO A 375 -35.61 -2.67 -3.73
C PRO A 375 -35.74 -1.57 -4.81
N LYS A 376 -36.61 -0.58 -4.56
CA LYS A 376 -36.78 0.57 -5.46
C LYS A 376 -35.64 1.56 -5.25
N ILE A 377 -34.91 1.84 -6.31
CA ILE A 377 -33.83 2.83 -6.36
C ILE A 377 -34.21 3.93 -7.34
N SER A 378 -33.68 5.14 -7.11
CA SER A 378 -33.87 6.32 -7.93
C SER A 378 -33.40 6.09 -9.37
N ASP A 379 -33.99 6.84 -10.30
CA ASP A 379 -33.59 6.74 -11.70
C ASP A 379 -32.18 7.32 -11.90
N GLU A 380 -31.77 8.30 -11.09
CA GLU A 380 -30.40 8.79 -11.04
C GLU A 380 -29.40 7.72 -10.56
N ALA A 381 -29.78 6.87 -9.60
CA ALA A 381 -28.92 5.76 -9.17
C ALA A 381 -28.74 4.72 -10.28
N LYS A 382 -29.84 4.34 -10.96
CA LYS A 382 -29.79 3.42 -12.11
C LYS A 382 -28.95 4.01 -13.24
N ASP A 383 -29.13 5.29 -13.53
CA ASP A 383 -28.39 6.00 -14.57
C ASP A 383 -26.89 5.98 -14.29
N LEU A 384 -26.47 6.30 -13.06
CA LEU A 384 -25.06 6.24 -12.66
C LEU A 384 -24.48 4.82 -12.79
N ILE A 385 -25.20 3.80 -12.31
CA ILE A 385 -24.78 2.40 -12.43
C ILE A 385 -24.60 2.01 -13.90
N CYS A 386 -25.54 2.38 -14.78
CA CYS A 386 -25.45 2.09 -16.21
C CYS A 386 -24.26 2.82 -16.87
N HIS A 387 -23.90 4.00 -16.40
CA HIS A 387 -22.75 4.75 -16.89
C HIS A 387 -21.39 4.24 -16.37
N PHE A 388 -21.37 3.50 -15.26
CA PHE A 388 -20.19 2.74 -14.82
C PHE A 388 -20.11 1.36 -15.50
N LEU A 389 -21.22 0.64 -15.56
CA LEU A 389 -21.33 -0.71 -16.11
C LEU A 389 -21.61 -0.67 -17.61
N CYS A 390 -20.73 0.00 -18.35
CA CYS A 390 -20.79 0.07 -19.80
C CYS A 390 -19.44 -0.13 -20.49
N ASN A 391 -19.43 0.04 -21.82
CA ASN A 391 -18.21 -0.01 -22.63
C ASN A 391 -17.22 1.08 -22.20
N VAL A 392 -15.92 0.79 -22.29
CA VAL A 392 -14.83 1.66 -21.85
C VAL A 392 -14.91 3.07 -22.46
N GLU A 393 -15.24 3.17 -23.75
CA GLU A 393 -15.22 4.45 -24.48
C GLU A 393 -16.28 5.44 -23.98
N THR A 394 -17.37 4.93 -23.41
CA THR A 394 -18.51 5.71 -22.89
C THR A 394 -18.57 5.74 -21.37
N ARG A 395 -17.69 5.00 -20.69
CA ARG A 395 -17.71 4.86 -19.23
C ARG A 395 -17.35 6.17 -18.55
N LEU A 396 -18.08 6.52 -17.49
CA LEU A 396 -17.70 7.65 -16.64
C LEU A 396 -16.38 7.35 -15.91
N GLY A 397 -15.53 8.36 -15.82
CA GLY A 397 -14.18 8.32 -15.31
C GLY A 397 -13.10 8.19 -16.40
N THR A 398 -13.46 7.79 -17.63
CA THR A 398 -12.50 7.65 -18.74
C THR A 398 -11.90 9.00 -19.16
N ARG A 399 -12.66 10.10 -19.11
CA ARG A 399 -12.17 11.46 -19.41
C ARG A 399 -11.72 12.24 -18.17
N GLY A 400 -11.70 11.59 -17.01
CA GLY A 400 -11.31 12.18 -15.74
C GLY A 400 -12.43 12.16 -14.71
N VAL A 401 -12.06 12.25 -13.43
CA VAL A 401 -12.99 12.07 -12.30
C VAL A 401 -14.12 13.11 -12.25
N GLU A 402 -13.93 14.29 -12.83
CA GLU A 402 -14.90 15.39 -12.76
C GLU A 402 -16.22 15.03 -13.46
N GLU A 403 -16.22 14.16 -14.47
CA GLU A 403 -17.46 13.69 -15.09
C GLU A 403 -18.28 12.81 -14.15
N ILE A 404 -17.62 12.06 -13.27
CA ILE A 404 -18.29 11.28 -12.23
C ILE A 404 -18.87 12.24 -11.18
N LYS A 405 -18.06 13.19 -10.70
CA LYS A 405 -18.47 14.14 -9.64
C LYS A 405 -19.64 15.03 -10.05
N ALA A 406 -19.73 15.36 -11.35
CA ALA A 406 -20.80 16.17 -11.91
C ALA A 406 -22.14 15.42 -12.07
N HIS A 407 -22.17 14.10 -11.89
CA HIS A 407 -23.37 13.31 -12.09
C HIS A 407 -24.50 13.73 -11.11
N PRO A 408 -25.76 13.88 -11.55
CA PRO A 408 -26.87 14.38 -10.72
C PRO A 408 -27.10 13.62 -9.41
N TRP A 409 -26.77 12.32 -9.39
CA TRP A 409 -26.87 11.49 -8.17
C TRP A 409 -25.99 12.01 -7.02
N PHE A 410 -24.94 12.79 -7.30
CA PHE A 410 -24.06 13.39 -6.29
C PHE A 410 -24.38 14.84 -5.93
N ARG A 411 -25.53 15.40 -6.35
CA ARG A 411 -25.87 16.83 -6.17
C ARG A 411 -25.69 17.36 -4.73
N CYS A 412 -25.85 16.51 -3.72
CA CYS A 412 -25.77 16.91 -2.31
C CYS A 412 -24.38 16.65 -1.68
N ILE A 413 -23.40 16.18 -2.44
CA ILE A 413 -22.06 15.87 -1.94
C ILE A 413 -21.16 17.10 -2.00
N GLN A 414 -20.54 17.41 -0.86
CA GLN A 414 -19.49 18.42 -0.76
C GLN A 414 -18.13 17.72 -0.84
N TRP A 415 -17.59 17.57 -2.06
CA TRP A 415 -16.40 16.76 -2.33
C TRP A 415 -15.16 17.17 -1.51
N ASP A 416 -14.92 18.48 -1.35
CA ASP A 416 -13.72 18.98 -0.66
C ASP A 416 -13.77 18.78 0.86
N MET A 417 -14.97 18.67 1.43
CA MET A 417 -15.21 18.56 2.86
C MET A 417 -15.63 17.13 3.27
N LEU A 418 -15.67 16.18 2.32
CA LEU A 418 -16.30 14.88 2.54
C LEU A 418 -15.70 14.10 3.74
N TYR A 419 -14.38 14.15 3.89
CA TYR A 419 -13.65 13.53 5.00
C TYR A 419 -13.65 14.35 6.30
N GLU A 420 -14.24 15.55 6.29
CA GLU A 420 -14.41 16.42 7.46
C GLU A 420 -15.85 16.40 7.98
N MET A 421 -16.80 15.92 7.15
CA MET A 421 -18.19 15.69 7.52
C MET A 421 -18.34 14.47 8.43
N GLU A 422 -19.46 14.37 9.14
CA GLU A 422 -19.79 13.14 9.85
C GLU A 422 -20.11 12.01 8.86
N ALA A 423 -19.51 10.83 9.07
CA ALA A 423 -19.73 9.68 8.20
C ALA A 423 -21.17 9.17 8.26
N ALA A 424 -21.67 8.67 7.12
CA ALA A 424 -23.04 8.18 7.01
C ALA A 424 -23.36 6.97 7.90
N TYR A 425 -22.34 6.19 8.26
CA TYR A 425 -22.44 5.12 9.26
C TYR A 425 -21.23 5.17 10.18
N LYS A 426 -21.51 5.18 11.50
CA LYS A 426 -20.48 5.18 12.53
C LYS A 426 -20.35 3.77 13.13
N PRO A 427 -19.22 3.07 12.91
CA PRO A 427 -19.03 1.75 13.46
C PRO A 427 -18.98 1.81 14.98
N THR A 428 -19.58 0.81 15.65
CA THR A 428 -19.40 0.66 17.09
C THR A 428 -17.99 0.16 17.35
N VAL A 429 -17.22 0.88 18.16
CA VAL A 429 -15.85 0.52 18.56
C VAL A 429 -15.72 0.77 20.06
N THR A 430 -15.46 -0.30 20.81
CA THR A 430 -15.46 -0.32 22.30
C THR A 430 -14.07 -0.11 22.91
N GLY A 431 -13.01 -0.15 22.10
CA GLY A 431 -11.63 0.12 22.52
C GLY A 431 -10.62 -0.06 21.39
N ASP A 432 -9.35 0.24 21.67
CA ASP A 432 -8.28 0.24 20.65
C ASP A 432 -7.92 -1.15 20.11
N LEU A 433 -8.30 -2.20 20.83
CA LEU A 433 -8.12 -3.61 20.44
C LEU A 433 -9.40 -4.26 19.94
N ASP A 434 -10.48 -3.49 19.78
CA ASP A 434 -11.78 -4.04 19.41
C ASP A 434 -11.74 -4.56 17.96
N THR A 435 -12.02 -5.85 17.79
CA THR A 435 -12.07 -6.55 16.51
C THR A 435 -13.49 -7.01 16.14
N GLN A 436 -14.55 -6.49 16.80
CA GLN A 436 -15.93 -6.94 16.56
C GLN A 436 -16.45 -6.65 15.14
N ASN A 437 -15.84 -5.70 14.44
CA ASN A 437 -16.15 -5.36 13.06
C ASN A 437 -15.38 -6.20 12.04
N PHE A 438 -14.58 -7.16 12.51
CA PHE A 438 -13.88 -8.14 11.68
C PHE A 438 -14.47 -9.54 11.86
N GLU A 439 -14.22 -10.39 10.86
CA GLU A 439 -14.53 -11.81 10.99
C GLU A 439 -13.63 -12.47 12.05
N LYS A 440 -14.22 -13.35 12.86
CA LYS A 440 -13.48 -14.12 13.86
C LYS A 440 -12.91 -15.37 13.19
N PHE A 441 -11.60 -15.42 13.06
CA PHE A 441 -10.91 -16.61 12.56
C PHE A 441 -10.57 -17.56 13.71
N SER A 442 -10.81 -18.85 13.52
CA SER A 442 -10.29 -19.87 14.42
C SER A 442 -8.76 -19.79 14.40
N GLU A 443 -8.16 -19.61 15.58
CA GLU A 443 -6.73 -19.78 15.75
C GLU A 443 -6.41 -21.26 15.56
N VAL A 444 -5.99 -21.62 14.35
CA VAL A 444 -5.26 -22.86 14.18
C VAL A 444 -3.90 -22.56 14.78
N GLU A 445 -3.60 -23.13 15.95
CA GLU A 445 -2.28 -23.03 16.55
C GLU A 445 -1.26 -23.43 15.47
N ASP A 446 -0.50 -22.45 14.97
CA ASP A 446 0.74 -22.76 14.27
C ASP A 446 1.54 -23.66 15.22
N PRO A 447 2.10 -24.79 14.77
CA PRO A 447 2.93 -25.62 15.63
C PRO A 447 3.97 -24.71 16.30
N PRO A 448 4.23 -24.90 17.61
CA PRO A 448 5.02 -23.97 18.40
C PRO A 448 6.29 -23.63 17.63
N PHE A 449 6.53 -22.32 17.44
CA PHE A 449 7.72 -21.80 16.78
C PHE A 449 8.95 -22.54 17.31
N THR A 450 9.48 -23.49 16.54
CA THR A 450 10.80 -24.04 16.81
C THR A 450 11.78 -22.94 16.46
N ILE A 451 12.12 -22.13 17.46
CA ILE A 451 13.17 -21.12 17.37
C ILE A 451 14.43 -21.85 16.92
N PRO A 452 14.93 -21.64 15.69
CA PRO A 452 16.28 -22.06 15.39
C PRO A 452 17.15 -21.16 16.25
N ARG A 453 17.87 -21.73 17.23
CA ARG A 453 18.97 -21.02 17.92
C ARG A 453 19.99 -20.63 16.85
N VAL A 454 19.86 -19.44 16.26
CA VAL A 454 20.86 -18.91 15.35
C VAL A 454 21.80 -18.04 16.18
N GLY A 455 23.01 -18.53 16.37
CA GLY A 455 24.11 -17.78 16.97
C GLY A 455 24.43 -16.50 16.18
N PRO A 456 25.20 -15.59 16.79
CA PRO A 456 25.43 -14.28 16.23
C PRO A 456 26.36 -14.41 15.01
N TRP A 457 25.92 -13.86 13.89
CA TRP A 457 26.67 -13.69 12.63
C TRP A 457 26.90 -14.93 11.76
N ARG A 458 25.96 -15.19 10.86
CA ARG A 458 26.14 -15.40 9.39
C ARG A 458 24.91 -16.10 8.83
N LYS A 459 24.07 -15.38 8.12
CA LYS A 459 23.26 -15.97 7.04
C LYS A 459 23.52 -15.15 5.79
N MET A 460 24.24 -15.75 4.84
CA MET A 460 24.34 -15.26 3.47
C MET A 460 22.92 -15.04 2.94
N LEU A 461 22.72 -14.00 2.10
CA LEU A 461 21.49 -13.83 1.33
C LEU A 461 21.13 -15.17 0.69
N THR A 462 19.99 -15.75 1.06
CA THR A 462 19.46 -16.89 0.33
C THR A 462 19.07 -16.41 -1.07
N SER A 463 19.04 -17.27 -2.09
CA SER A 463 18.65 -16.80 -3.44
C SER A 463 17.22 -16.24 -3.48
N LYS A 464 16.38 -16.60 -2.50
CA LYS A 464 15.03 -16.05 -2.31
C LYS A 464 15.05 -14.58 -1.87
N ASP A 465 16.03 -14.17 -1.07
CA ASP A 465 16.14 -12.79 -0.56
C ASP A 465 16.60 -11.80 -1.62
N ALA A 466 17.26 -12.26 -2.69
CA ALA A 466 17.66 -11.41 -3.81
C ALA A 466 16.47 -10.74 -4.49
N ASN A 467 15.31 -11.40 -4.50
CA ASN A 467 14.07 -10.87 -5.08
C ASN A 467 13.38 -9.82 -4.20
N PHE A 468 13.79 -9.67 -2.94
CA PHE A 468 13.18 -8.75 -1.97
C PHE A 468 14.18 -7.73 -1.40
N ILE A 469 15.29 -7.49 -2.11
CA ILE A 469 16.24 -6.43 -1.78
C ILE A 469 15.51 -5.07 -1.84
N GLY A 470 15.76 -4.22 -0.83
CA GLY A 470 15.07 -2.92 -0.69
C GLY A 470 13.66 -3.02 -0.12
N TYR A 471 13.21 -4.18 0.37
CA TYR A 471 11.89 -4.31 1.02
C TYR A 471 11.78 -3.62 2.37
N THR A 472 12.88 -3.34 3.06
CA THR A 472 12.83 -2.72 4.37
C THR A 472 12.56 -1.22 4.27
N PHE A 473 11.46 -0.75 4.87
CA PHE A 473 11.06 0.66 4.96
C PHE A 473 10.71 1.03 6.41
N LYS A 474 10.96 2.29 6.77
CA LYS A 474 10.60 2.89 8.06
C LYS A 474 10.19 4.34 7.83
N LYS A 475 8.93 4.69 8.12
CA LYS A 475 8.43 6.07 7.98
C LYS A 475 9.16 6.99 8.98
N SER A 476 9.68 8.11 8.49
CA SER A 476 10.55 9.04 9.24
C SER A 476 9.83 9.77 10.38
N ASP A 477 8.54 10.08 10.21
CA ASP A 477 7.79 10.91 11.18
C ASP A 477 7.62 10.26 12.56
N ILE A 478 7.72 8.93 12.67
CA ILE A 478 7.66 8.24 13.96
C ILE A 478 8.89 8.54 14.83
N LEU A 479 10.06 8.80 14.22
CA LEU A 479 11.25 9.23 14.98
C LEU A 479 11.03 10.57 15.69
N LYS A 480 10.18 11.44 15.13
CA LYS A 480 9.82 12.74 15.73
C LYS A 480 8.91 12.57 16.97
N SER A 481 7.98 11.61 16.93
CA SER A 481 7.08 11.30 18.07
C SER A 481 7.82 10.66 19.27
N ILE A 482 8.79 9.78 19.00
CA ILE A 482 9.60 9.13 20.03
C ILE A 482 10.56 10.14 20.69
N GLY A 483 11.05 11.13 19.94
CA GLY A 483 11.89 12.21 20.47
C GLY A 483 11.15 13.21 21.36
N THR A 484 9.84 13.37 21.17
CA THR A 484 9.02 14.36 21.89
C THR A 484 8.30 13.80 23.13
N SER A 485 8.15 12.47 23.22
CA SER A 485 7.45 11.78 24.32
C SER A 485 8.22 11.77 25.67
N GLY A 486 9.45 12.30 25.70
CA GLY A 486 10.33 12.25 26.88
C GLY A 486 10.32 13.48 27.80
N THR A 487 9.57 14.54 27.51
CA THR A 487 9.66 15.81 28.26
C THR A 487 8.40 16.12 29.07
N GLY A 488 8.22 15.36 30.16
CA GLY A 488 7.28 15.69 31.23
C GLY A 488 7.88 16.65 32.26
N MET A 489 7.15 17.74 32.52
CA MET A 489 7.03 18.51 33.78
C MET A 489 7.74 19.88 33.97
N ARG A 490 6.85 20.83 34.34
CA ARG A 490 6.97 22.00 35.24
C ARG A 490 7.66 23.27 34.71
N GLN A 491 6.84 24.16 34.15
CA GLN A 491 7.15 25.59 34.09
C GLN A 491 6.69 26.28 35.38
N ASN A 492 7.61 26.96 36.05
CA ASN A 492 7.30 28.07 36.95
C ASN A 492 8.33 29.19 36.70
N GLY A 493 7.83 30.39 36.37
CA GLY A 493 8.49 31.67 36.67
C GLY A 493 9.63 32.19 35.79
N SER A 494 9.28 33.11 34.87
CA SER A 494 9.96 34.40 34.61
C SER A 494 11.49 34.47 34.42
N SER A 495 11.96 34.50 33.16
CA SER A 495 13.05 35.39 32.70
C SER A 495 13.05 35.54 31.15
N LYS A 496 13.54 36.68 30.65
CA LYS A 496 13.50 37.14 29.25
C LYS A 496 14.53 36.48 28.30
N ALA A 497 15.01 35.27 28.58
CA ALA A 497 15.86 34.49 27.68
C ALA A 497 15.09 33.26 27.18
N PRO A 498 15.17 32.88 25.89
CA PRO A 498 14.55 31.65 25.41
C PRO A 498 15.15 30.46 26.18
N SER A 499 14.31 29.70 26.89
CA SER A 499 14.78 28.55 27.68
C SER A 499 15.53 27.55 26.79
N LEU A 500 16.50 26.83 27.37
CA LEU A 500 17.25 25.72 26.76
C LEU A 500 16.35 24.77 25.94
N ILE A 501 15.14 24.52 26.43
CA ILE A 501 14.11 23.67 25.81
C ILE A 501 13.59 24.29 24.50
N SER A 502 13.40 25.62 24.44
CA SER A 502 12.87 26.32 23.26
C SER A 502 13.86 26.40 22.09
N LEU A 503 15.17 26.43 22.37
CA LEU A 503 16.20 26.43 21.34
C LEU A 503 16.36 25.04 20.72
N LEU A 504 16.27 23.99 21.54
CA LEU A 504 16.35 22.59 21.16
C LEU A 504 15.08 22.07 20.46
N ALA A 505 13.87 22.47 20.89
CA ALA A 505 12.61 22.03 20.28
C ALA A 505 12.40 22.55 18.85
N ARG A 506 13.04 23.67 18.48
CA ARG A 506 13.02 24.20 17.10
C ARG A 506 13.89 23.41 16.11
N MET A 507 14.59 22.36 16.55
CA MET A 507 15.40 21.50 15.67
C MET A 507 14.58 20.38 15.00
N ASP A 508 13.43 19.99 15.57
CA ASP A 508 12.64 18.85 15.08
C ASP A 508 11.73 19.18 13.88
N LEU A 509 11.72 20.44 13.40
CA LEU A 509 10.80 20.94 12.36
C LEU A 509 11.46 21.31 11.03
N GLN A 510 12.70 20.91 10.77
CA GLN A 510 13.31 21.07 9.44
C GLN A 510 13.98 19.77 8.99
N GLU A 511 13.19 18.91 8.36
CA GLU A 511 13.72 18.02 7.33
C GLU A 511 13.48 18.66 5.97
N SER A 512 14.56 18.68 5.19
CA SER A 512 14.69 19.17 3.83
C SER A 512 13.59 18.65 2.91
N VAL A 513 12.80 19.57 2.39
CA VAL A 513 12.06 19.39 1.14
C VAL A 513 13.08 19.01 0.07
N ILE A 514 12.90 17.84 -0.54
CA ILE A 514 13.62 17.47 -1.76
C ILE A 514 13.10 18.42 -2.85
N ALA A 515 13.89 19.44 -3.18
CA ALA A 515 13.68 20.20 -4.40
C ALA A 515 14.30 19.37 -5.55
N GLU A 516 13.45 18.69 -6.32
CA GLU A 516 13.85 18.20 -7.64
C GLU A 516 14.13 19.41 -8.53
N GLY A 517 15.30 19.39 -9.18
CA GLY A 517 15.84 20.51 -9.92
C GLY A 517 15.09 20.77 -11.23
N ASP A 518 14.53 21.97 -11.33
CA ASP A 518 14.43 22.71 -12.58
C ASP A 518 15.80 23.33 -12.89
N GLU A 519 16.46 22.86 -13.95
CA GLU A 519 17.36 23.69 -14.77
C GLU A 519 17.74 22.94 -16.06
N LYS A 520 16.96 23.19 -17.12
CA LYS A 520 17.47 23.19 -18.49
C LYS A 520 16.89 24.38 -19.23
N GLN A 521 17.67 25.46 -19.27
CA GLN A 521 17.62 26.41 -20.37
C GLN A 521 19.04 26.76 -20.83
N GLU A 522 19.17 26.74 -22.15
CA GLU A 522 20.13 27.49 -22.99
C GLU A 522 21.59 27.04 -22.97
N THR A 523 21.95 26.22 -23.96
CA THR A 523 22.66 26.68 -25.17
C THR A 523 22.33 25.80 -26.36
#